data_AF-A0A2V8WZ80-F1
#
_entry.id   AF-A0A2V8WZ80-F1
#
_cell.length_a   1.000
_cell.length_b   1.000
_cell.length_c   1.000
_cell.angle_alpha   90.00
_cell.angle_beta   90.00
_cell.angle_gamma   90.00
#
_symmetry.space_group_name_H-M   'P 1'
#
loop_
_entity.id
_entity.type
_entity.pdbx_description
1 polymer ?
#
loop_
_entity_poly.entity_id
_entity_poly.type
_entity_poly.pdbx_seq_one_letter_code
_entity_poly.pdbx_strand_id
1 'polypeptide(L)'
;MARYSTYLGRRVEVQYRAGDILLPASGTFVADSGRSIFLEQNFEQRGQHRHFRWEIPYQYLVRIEEKPDSGASVNTAPVPAPPATAPEAPVASEPRNEPLSAAAAASAGGSPGILRFPQRSKTA
;
A
#
# COMPACT_ATOMS: atom_id res chain seq x y z
N MET A 1 24.88 8.88 15.46
CA MET A 1 24.97 9.40 14.08
C MET A 1 24.06 8.52 13.23
N ALA A 2 23.06 9.10 12.56
CA ALA A 2 22.06 8.37 11.77
C ALA A 2 22.65 8.05 10.38
N ARG A 3 22.95 6.77 10.11
CA ARG A 3 23.66 6.34 8.89
C ARG A 3 22.75 6.26 7.67
N TYR A 4 21.46 6.05 7.91
CA TYR A 4 20.48 5.75 6.86
C TYR A 4 19.38 6.79 6.81
N SER A 5 19.66 8.02 7.27
CA SER A 5 18.71 9.13 7.28
C SER A 5 18.15 9.47 5.90
N THR A 6 18.91 9.21 4.82
CA THR A 6 18.43 9.38 3.44
C THR A 6 17.17 8.57 3.12
N TYR A 7 16.97 7.44 3.81
CA TYR A 7 15.84 6.56 3.57
C TYR A 7 14.58 6.97 4.36
N LEU A 8 14.67 7.94 5.28
CA LEU A 8 13.53 8.39 6.08
C LEU A 8 12.33 8.79 5.19
N GLY A 9 11.17 8.26 5.54
CA GLY A 9 9.91 8.44 4.80
C GLY A 9 9.81 7.63 3.51
N ARG A 10 10.86 6.92 3.09
CA ARG A 10 10.85 6.10 1.86
C ARG A 10 10.54 4.66 2.16
N ARG A 11 9.99 3.97 1.15
CA ARG A 11 9.77 2.53 1.22
C ARG A 11 11.05 1.80 0.87
N VAL A 12 11.47 0.93 1.78
CA VAL A 12 12.72 0.20 1.66
C VAL A 12 12.48 -1.29 1.89
N GLU A 13 13.40 -2.06 1.35
CA GLU A 13 13.58 -3.46 1.67
C GLU A 13 14.93 -3.61 2.37
N VAL A 14 14.89 -4.19 3.56
CA VAL A 14 16.06 -4.44 4.39
C VAL A 14 16.26 -5.94 4.46
N GLN A 15 17.48 -6.39 4.21
CA GLN A 15 17.90 -7.74 4.51
C GLN A 15 18.66 -7.73 5.84
N TYR A 16 18.22 -8.54 6.78
CA TYR A 16 18.82 -8.63 8.11
C TYR A 16 19.08 -10.07 8.53
N ARG A 17 20.05 -10.28 9.42
CA ARG A 17 20.31 -11.59 10.03
C ARG A 17 19.46 -11.80 11.28
N ALA A 18 18.85 -12.98 11.38
CA ALA A 18 18.26 -13.48 12.60
C ALA A 18 18.91 -14.84 12.93
N GLY A 19 19.95 -14.83 13.76
CA GLY A 19 20.80 -16.02 13.97
C GLY A 19 21.52 -16.40 12.68
N ASP A 20 21.24 -17.60 12.16
CA ASP A 20 21.89 -18.16 10.96
C ASP A 20 21.17 -17.87 9.64
N ILE A 21 19.98 -17.29 9.71
CA ILE A 21 19.14 -17.02 8.54
C ILE A 21 19.13 -15.53 8.16
N LEU A 22 19.05 -15.28 6.86
CA LEU A 22 18.81 -13.95 6.30
C LEU A 22 17.33 -13.78 6.01
N LEU A 23 16.73 -12.76 6.62
CA LEU A 23 15.32 -12.44 6.46
C LEU A 23 15.15 -11.09 5.77
N PRO A 24 14.23 -10.99 4.81
CA PRO A 24 13.80 -9.70 4.27
C PRO A 24 12.75 -9.06 5.20
N ALA A 25 12.84 -7.74 5.37
CA ALA A 25 11.80 -6.90 5.96
C ALA A 25 11.56 -5.72 5.02
N SER A 26 10.30 -5.48 4.66
CA SER A 26 9.91 -4.34 3.85
C SER A 26 9.02 -3.40 4.65
N GLY A 27 9.12 -2.10 4.38
CA GLY A 27 8.32 -1.09 5.06
C GLY A 27 8.80 0.31 4.77
N THR A 28 8.06 1.29 5.25
CA THR A 28 8.47 2.68 5.26
C THR A 28 9.50 2.90 6.36
N PHE A 29 10.65 3.47 6.03
CA PHE A 29 11.68 3.77 7.02
C PHE A 29 11.26 5.00 7.82
N VAL A 30 10.98 4.83 9.12
CA VAL A 30 10.39 5.89 9.95
C VAL A 30 11.36 6.53 10.93
N ALA A 31 12.40 5.80 11.37
CA ALA A 31 13.37 6.34 12.32
C ALA A 31 14.72 5.62 12.24
N ASP A 32 15.76 6.35 12.64
CA ASP A 32 17.13 5.88 12.83
C ASP A 32 17.59 6.39 14.21
N SER A 33 17.78 5.47 15.17
CA SER A 33 18.23 5.83 16.52
C SER A 33 19.76 5.91 16.65
N GLY A 34 20.51 5.61 15.58
CA GLY A 34 21.95 5.39 15.63
C GLY A 34 22.37 4.01 16.14
N ARG A 35 21.44 3.21 16.71
CA ARG A 35 21.68 1.81 17.13
C ARG A 35 20.83 0.81 16.36
N SER A 36 19.59 1.19 16.06
CA SER A 36 18.62 0.41 15.31
C SER A 36 17.92 1.30 14.29
N ILE A 37 17.42 0.69 13.23
CA ILE A 37 16.48 1.31 12.30
C ILE A 37 15.07 0.83 12.59
N PHE A 38 14.09 1.66 12.24
CA PHE A 38 12.69 1.34 12.42
C PHE A 38 11.96 1.42 11.09
N LEU A 39 11.24 0.35 10.76
CA LEU A 39 10.39 0.28 9.58
C LEU A 39 8.94 0.09 10.01
N GLU A 40 8.02 0.75 9.33
CA GLU A 40 6.58 0.55 9.51
C GLU A 40 5.96 -0.03 8.24
N GLN A 41 5.15 -1.07 8.41
CA GLN A 41 4.42 -1.71 7.33
C GLN A 41 2.95 -1.80 7.72
N ASN A 42 2.09 -1.25 6.85
CA ASN A 42 0.65 -1.39 6.96
C ASN A 42 0.19 -2.46 5.97
N PHE A 43 -0.65 -3.38 6.42
CA PHE A 43 -1.19 -4.47 5.61
C PHE A 43 -2.70 -4.58 5.83
N GLU A 44 -3.45 -4.70 4.74
CA GLU A 44 -4.88 -5.00 4.80
C GLU A 44 -5.11 -6.48 4.53
N GLN A 45 -5.57 -7.22 5.53
CA GLN A 45 -5.90 -8.63 5.39
C GLN A 45 -7.36 -8.86 5.78
N ARG A 46 -8.17 -9.31 4.82
CA ARG A 46 -9.60 -9.60 5.02
C ARG A 46 -10.40 -8.42 5.61
N GLY A 47 -10.11 -7.20 5.16
CA GLY A 47 -10.75 -5.98 5.65
C GLY A 47 -10.25 -5.51 7.03
N GLN A 48 -9.18 -6.12 7.55
CA GLN A 48 -8.55 -5.68 8.80
C GLN A 48 -7.19 -5.03 8.50
N HIS A 49 -7.05 -3.78 8.93
CA HIS A 49 -5.77 -3.10 8.96
C HIS A 49 -4.88 -3.68 10.05
N ARG A 50 -3.73 -4.21 9.64
CA ARG A 50 -2.65 -4.66 10.51
C ARG A 50 -1.46 -3.75 10.31
N HIS A 51 -0.86 -3.35 11.42
CA HIS A 51 0.33 -2.53 11.44
C HIS A 51 1.46 -3.32 12.08
N PHE A 52 2.58 -3.42 11.38
CA PHE A 52 3.80 -4.05 11.84
C PHE A 52 4.91 -3.02 11.90
N ARG A 53 5.60 -3.00 13.03
CA ARG A 53 6.77 -2.15 13.24
C ARG A 53 7.99 -3.02 13.48
N TRP A 54 8.95 -2.93 12.57
CA TRP A 54 10.23 -3.61 12.67
C TRP A 54 11.23 -2.74 13.43
N GLU A 55 11.98 -3.35 14.35
CA GLU A 55 13.20 -2.78 14.91
C GLU A 55 14.36 -3.68 14.49
N ILE A 56 15.31 -3.13 13.73
CA ILE A 56 16.47 -3.87 13.22
C ILE A 56 17.74 -3.20 13.74
N PRO A 57 18.46 -3.83 14.68
CA PRO A 57 19.77 -3.36 15.12
C PRO A 57 20.78 -3.33 13.97
N TYR A 58 21.67 -2.34 13.97
CA TYR A 58 22.70 -2.24 12.92
C TYR A 58 23.62 -3.44 12.82
N GLN A 59 23.85 -4.12 13.93
CA GLN A 59 24.68 -5.33 13.96
C GLN A 59 24.12 -6.44 13.08
N TYR A 60 22.82 -6.43 12.81
CA TYR A 60 22.14 -7.43 12.00
C TYR A 60 21.76 -6.94 10.60
N LEU A 61 21.98 -5.66 10.30
CA LEU A 61 21.66 -5.08 9.00
C LEU A 61 22.70 -5.52 7.97
N VAL A 62 22.26 -6.20 6.92
CA VAL A 62 23.12 -6.70 5.85
C VAL A 62 23.03 -5.79 4.63
N ARG A 63 21.81 -5.43 4.25
CA ARG A 63 21.56 -4.57 3.08
C ARG A 63 20.29 -3.76 3.28
N ILE A 64 20.27 -2.56 2.73
CA ILE A 64 19.08 -1.74 2.58
C ILE A 64 19.00 -1.28 1.13
N GLU A 65 17.82 -1.41 0.54
CA GLU A 65 17.53 -0.98 -0.83
C GLU A 65 16.22 -0.22 -0.82
N GLU A 66 16.19 0.92 -1.53
CA GLU A 66 14.94 1.65 -1.76
C GLU A 66 14.10 0.90 -2.78
N LYS A 67 12.86 0.59 -2.44
CA LYS A 67 11.90 0.03 -3.38
C LYS A 67 11.08 1.19 -3.94
N PRO A 68 11.01 1.36 -5.27
CA PRO A 68 10.11 2.34 -5.85
C PRO A 68 8.68 1.96 -5.45
N ASP A 69 8.00 2.86 -4.74
CA ASP A 69 6.58 2.71 -4.46
C ASP A 69 5.85 2.75 -5.81
N SER A 70 5.30 1.63 -6.27
CA SER A 70 4.53 1.52 -7.53
C SER A 70 3.26 2.38 -7.58
N GLY A 71 3.11 3.37 -6.70
CA GLY A 71 1.95 4.28 -6.65
C GLY A 71 2.27 5.76 -6.45
N ALA A 72 3.53 6.19 -6.45
CA ALA A 72 3.87 7.61 -6.27
C ALA A 72 4.95 8.09 -7.24
N SER A 73 4.64 8.01 -8.54
CA SER A 73 5.26 8.90 -9.51
C SER A 73 4.61 10.28 -9.37
N VAL A 74 5.06 11.09 -8.41
CA VAL A 74 4.86 12.53 -8.52
C VAL A 74 5.89 12.99 -9.55
N ASN A 75 5.47 12.94 -10.80
CA ASN A 75 6.02 13.75 -11.86
C ASN A 75 5.84 15.22 -11.43
N THR A 76 6.80 15.76 -10.67
CA THR A 76 6.98 17.21 -10.58
C THR A 76 7.57 17.67 -11.91
N ALA A 77 6.72 17.70 -12.93
CA ALA A 77 6.94 18.58 -14.05
C ALA A 77 6.91 20.01 -13.48
N PRO A 78 7.93 20.85 -13.72
CA PRO A 78 7.87 22.24 -13.33
C PRO A 78 6.74 22.90 -14.11
N VAL A 79 5.76 23.43 -13.38
CA VAL A 79 4.72 24.33 -13.89
C VAL A 79 5.39 25.59 -14.46
N PRO A 80 5.07 26.00 -15.69
CA PRO A 80 5.09 27.40 -16.06
C PRO A 80 3.64 27.89 -16.23
N ALA A 81 3.28 28.91 -15.45
CA ALA A 81 2.14 29.78 -15.74
C ALA A 81 2.67 31.22 -15.76
N PRO A 82 1.97 32.22 -16.32
CA PRO A 82 1.16 32.29 -17.55
C PRO A 82 1.74 33.41 -18.48
N PRO A 83 1.05 33.87 -19.54
CA PRO A 83 0.43 35.19 -19.40
C PRO A 83 -0.95 35.33 -20.03
N ALA A 84 -1.64 36.37 -19.56
CA ALA A 84 -3.00 36.79 -19.87
C ALA A 84 -3.23 37.20 -21.33
N THR A 85 -4.46 37.01 -21.83
CA THR A 85 -5.37 38.03 -22.42
C THR A 85 -6.57 37.34 -23.08
N ALA A 86 -7.79 37.70 -22.66
CA ALA A 86 -9.12 37.32 -23.19
C ALA A 86 -9.48 38.14 -24.46
N PRO A 87 -10.70 38.12 -25.06
CA PRO A 87 -11.93 37.28 -24.94
C PRO A 87 -12.26 36.60 -26.31
N GLU A 88 -13.29 35.78 -26.55
CA GLU A 88 -14.74 36.06 -26.62
C GLU A 88 -15.46 34.78 -27.12
N ALA A 89 -16.74 34.61 -26.79
CA ALA A 89 -17.64 33.46 -27.03
C ALA A 89 -18.16 33.38 -28.51
N PRO A 90 -19.16 32.56 -28.94
CA PRO A 90 -20.04 31.61 -28.21
C PRO A 90 -20.45 30.30 -28.95
N VAL A 91 -21.24 29.49 -28.21
CA VAL A 91 -22.46 28.76 -28.66
C VAL A 91 -22.39 27.26 -29.06
N ALA A 92 -23.12 26.49 -28.23
CA ALA A 92 -24.03 25.38 -28.51
C ALA A 92 -23.62 24.22 -29.43
N SER A 93 -23.67 23.00 -28.90
CA SER A 93 -24.79 22.05 -29.15
C SER A 93 -24.53 20.69 -28.47
N GLU A 94 -25.28 20.36 -27.43
CA GLU A 94 -25.78 18.98 -27.22
C GLU A 94 -26.96 18.76 -28.19
N PRO A 95 -27.45 17.55 -28.54
CA PRO A 95 -27.46 16.35 -27.69
C PRO A 95 -27.40 14.98 -28.41
N ARG A 96 -27.49 13.92 -27.58
CA ARG A 96 -28.23 12.67 -27.83
C ARG A 96 -27.59 11.61 -28.74
N ASN A 97 -27.35 10.43 -28.15
CA ASN A 97 -28.05 9.19 -28.57
C ASN A 97 -27.78 8.03 -27.59
N GLU A 98 -28.81 7.71 -26.81
CA GLU A 98 -29.18 6.36 -26.35
C GLU A 98 -30.42 6.02 -27.21
N PRO A 99 -30.63 4.79 -27.74
CA PRO A 99 -31.03 3.63 -26.92
C PRO A 99 -30.71 2.23 -27.49
N LEU A 100 -30.99 1.20 -26.67
CA LEU A 100 -31.64 -0.11 -26.99
C LEU A 100 -31.21 -1.13 -25.92
N SER A 101 -32.10 -1.54 -25.00
CA SER A 101 -33.00 -2.72 -25.10
C SER A 101 -32.21 -4.04 -25.22
N ALA A 102 -32.50 -5.17 -24.57
CA ALA A 102 -33.46 -5.70 -23.59
C ALA A 102 -32.82 -7.08 -23.18
N ALA A 103 -33.00 -7.69 -22.02
CA ALA A 103 -34.12 -8.54 -21.58
C ALA A 103 -33.50 -9.54 -20.57
N ALA A 104 -34.03 -9.63 -19.34
CA ALA A 104 -34.78 -10.78 -18.80
C ALA A 104 -34.00 -12.09 -18.52
N ALA A 105 -33.92 -12.46 -17.23
CA ALA A 105 -34.63 -13.62 -16.64
C ALA A 105 -33.85 -14.40 -15.53
N ALA A 106 -34.62 -14.66 -14.46
CA ALA A 106 -34.72 -15.90 -13.66
C ALA A 106 -33.75 -16.20 -12.49
N SER A 107 -34.43 -16.45 -11.36
CA SER A 107 -34.02 -16.85 -10.02
C SER A 107 -33.41 -18.25 -9.91
N ALA A 108 -32.60 -18.50 -8.87
CA ALA A 108 -32.84 -19.56 -7.86
C ALA A 108 -31.66 -19.69 -6.86
N GLY A 109 -32.03 -19.73 -5.57
CA GLY A 109 -31.55 -20.70 -4.56
C GLY A 109 -30.05 -20.81 -4.24
N GLY A 110 -29.66 -20.34 -3.05
CA GLY A 110 -28.38 -20.71 -2.43
C GLY A 110 -28.46 -20.63 -0.90
N SER A 111 -28.66 -21.76 -0.24
CA SER A 111 -28.62 -21.93 1.22
C SER A 111 -27.29 -21.44 1.82
N PRO A 112 -27.28 -20.76 2.99
CA PRO A 112 -26.05 -20.63 3.76
C PRO A 112 -25.77 -21.94 4.49
N GLY A 113 -24.76 -22.67 4.01
CA GLY A 113 -24.19 -23.82 4.71
C GLY A 113 -23.59 -23.38 6.04
N ILE A 114 -24.21 -23.79 7.13
CA ILE A 114 -23.74 -23.58 8.50
C ILE A 114 -22.54 -24.52 8.71
N LEU A 115 -21.33 -23.98 8.63
CA LEU A 115 -20.12 -24.73 9.01
C LEU A 115 -20.10 -24.91 10.53
N ARG A 116 -20.46 -26.13 10.96
CA ARG A 116 -20.41 -26.59 12.35
C ARG A 116 -18.96 -26.90 12.72
N PHE A 117 -18.37 -26.10 13.60
CA PHE A 117 -17.07 -26.40 14.21
C PHE A 117 -17.21 -27.57 15.20
N PRO A 118 -16.29 -28.56 15.23
CA PRO A 118 -16.29 -29.59 16.26
C PRO A 118 -15.80 -29.01 17.60
N GLN A 119 -16.64 -29.13 18.61
CA GLN A 119 -16.37 -28.79 19.99
C GLN A 119 -15.36 -29.78 20.58
N ARG A 120 -14.14 -29.32 20.85
CA ARG A 120 -13.11 -30.11 21.53
C ARG A 120 -13.39 -30.11 23.04
N SER A 121 -13.94 -31.21 23.54
CA SER A 121 -14.10 -31.42 24.99
C SER A 121 -12.76 -31.81 25.63
N LYS A 122 -12.49 -31.13 26.75
CA LYS A 122 -11.35 -31.24 27.66
C LYS A 122 -11.42 -32.53 28.46
N THR A 123 -10.37 -33.35 28.45
CA THR A 123 -10.20 -34.46 29.40
C THR A 123 -9.72 -33.93 30.74
N ALA A 124 -10.37 -34.40 31.81
CA ALA A 124 -9.94 -34.24 33.20
C ALA A 124 -8.76 -35.15 33.51
#